data_AF-A0A1H0H7U8-F1
#
_entry.id   AF-A0A1H0H7U8-F1
#
_cell.length_a   1.000
_cell.length_b   1.000
_cell.length_c   1.000
_cell.angle_alpha   90.00
_cell.angle_beta   90.00
_cell.angle_gamma   90.00
#
_symmetry.space_group_name_H-M   'P 1'
#
loop_
_entity.id
_entity.type
_entity.pdbx_description
1 polymer ?
#
loop_
_entity_poly.entity_id
_entity_poly.type
_entity_poly.pdbx_seq_one_letter_code
_entity_poly.pdbx_strand_id
1 'polypeptide(L)'
;MENLPVTVYVALGAIAAAFISGFWSLVNLIISKDQKVSEFRQSWIDSLRQEVSEFSGSLLSLNTSWLYFSATHGGEDVGNEFVRQNVERINKIESQRTSIFLRLNPNEHTELISQLEDLERMYTSPNSLQSGSFNTALEHFVEEVQKELKKEWERVKSGEKSFRYTRNFLLASFIFAGLAGIYLIKQLYA
;
A
#
# COMPACT_ATOMS: atom_id res chain seq x y z
N MET A 1 15.02 21.54 58.41
CA MET A 1 15.02 21.46 56.93
C MET A 1 15.02 22.88 56.43
N GLU A 2 16.14 23.33 55.84
CA GLU A 2 16.22 24.66 55.25
C GLU A 2 15.17 24.76 54.12
N ASN A 3 14.27 25.74 54.21
CA ASN A 3 13.27 25.96 53.18
C ASN A 3 13.98 26.47 51.92
N LEU A 4 13.98 25.66 50.85
CA LEU A 4 14.50 26.09 49.55
C LEU A 4 13.81 27.40 49.10
N PRO A 5 14.52 28.30 48.40
CA PRO A 5 13.93 29.52 47.87
C PRO A 5 12.73 29.24 46.95
N VAL A 6 11.69 30.08 47.03
CA VAL A 6 10.46 29.97 46.19
C VAL A 6 10.79 29.90 44.69
N THR A 7 11.84 30.60 44.26
CA THR A 7 12.32 30.60 42.87
C THR A 7 12.73 29.21 42.36
N VAL A 8 13.23 28.33 43.25
CA VAL A 8 13.59 26.95 42.90
C VAL A 8 12.35 26.14 42.56
N TYR A 9 11.27 26.28 43.32
CA TYR A 9 10.01 25.59 43.04
C TYR A 9 9.36 26.07 41.73
N VAL A 10 9.45 27.38 41.43
CA VAL A 10 8.98 27.94 40.16
C VAL A 10 9.79 27.38 38.99
N ALA A 11 11.12 27.32 39.10
CA ALA A 11 11.99 26.76 38.08
C ALA A 11 11.71 25.26 37.84
N LEU A 12 11.53 24.48 38.92
CA LEU A 12 11.16 23.07 38.82
C LEU A 12 9.80 22.88 38.13
N GLY A 13 8.82 23.72 38.45
CA GLY A 13 7.52 23.72 37.78
C GLY A 13 7.61 24.02 36.29
N ALA A 14 8.42 25.02 35.90
CA ALA A 14 8.63 25.38 34.50
C ALA A 14 9.33 24.25 33.72
N ILE A 15 10.36 23.64 34.31
CA ILE A 15 11.07 22.49 33.72
C ILE A 15 10.11 21.32 33.54
N ALA A 16 9.33 20.97 34.57
CA ALA A 16 8.34 19.89 34.49
C ALA A 16 7.31 20.15 33.39
N ALA A 17 6.79 21.38 33.30
CA ALA A 17 5.85 21.77 32.25
C ALA A 17 6.47 21.61 30.85
N ALA A 18 7.70 22.09 30.65
CA ALA A 18 8.41 21.95 29.37
C ALA A 18 8.64 20.48 28.99
N PHE A 19 8.99 19.62 29.94
CA PHE A 19 9.13 18.18 29.71
C PHE A 19 7.81 17.52 29.29
N ILE A 20 6.71 17.86 29.96
CA ILE A 20 5.37 17.35 29.61
C ILE A 20 4.97 17.81 28.20
N SER A 21 5.16 19.08 27.88
CA SER A 21 4.89 19.61 26.54
C SER A 21 5.74 18.94 25.46
N GLY A 22 7.04 18.76 25.71
CA GLY A 22 7.95 18.07 24.80
C GLY A 22 7.55 16.61 24.57
N PHE A 23 7.14 15.90 25.63
CA PHE A 23 6.64 14.53 25.54
C PHE A 23 5.40 14.43 24.65
N TRP A 24 4.40 15.29 24.86
CA TRP A 24 3.19 15.31 24.03
C TRP A 24 3.47 15.69 22.59
N SER A 25 4.39 16.63 22.35
CA SER A 25 4.83 16.99 21.00
C SER A 25 5.45 15.79 20.26
N LEU A 26 6.31 15.02 20.94
CA LEU A 26 6.91 13.81 20.38
C LEU A 26 5.87 12.75 20.05
N VAL A 27 4.93 12.50 20.98
CA VAL A 27 3.82 11.53 20.78
C VAL A 27 3.01 11.91 19.54
N ASN A 28 2.63 13.18 19.41
CA ASN A 28 1.88 13.67 18.25
C ASN A 28 2.67 13.48 16.95
N LEU A 29 3.96 13.78 16.94
CA LEU A 29 4.80 13.60 15.75
C LEU A 29 4.86 12.13 15.30
N ILE A 30 4.96 11.19 16.24
CA ILE A 30 4.96 9.76 15.95
C ILE A 30 3.61 9.31 15.36
N ILE A 31 2.50 9.76 15.95
CA ILE A 31 1.14 9.47 15.46
C ILE A 31 0.95 10.04 14.05
N SER A 32 1.30 11.31 13.84
CA SER A 32 1.18 11.96 12.53
C SER A 32 2.02 11.26 11.47
N LYS A 33 3.23 10.80 11.81
CA LYS A 33 4.07 10.01 10.89
C LYS A 33 3.40 8.69 10.51
N ASP A 34 2.91 7.91 11.48
CA ASP A 34 2.27 6.61 11.22
C ASP A 34 0.95 6.75 10.42
N GLN A 35 0.15 7.77 10.75
CA GLN A 35 -1.04 8.11 9.97
C GLN A 35 -0.68 8.44 8.53
N LYS A 36 0.33 9.29 8.30
CA LYS A 36 0.75 9.67 6.95
C LYS A 36 1.27 8.49 6.13
N VAL A 37 2.03 7.60 6.76
CA VAL A 37 2.47 6.36 6.11
C VAL A 37 1.28 5.47 5.74
N SER A 38 0.32 5.32 6.64
CA SER A 38 -0.90 4.54 6.39
C SER A 38 -1.74 5.13 5.25
N GLU A 39 -1.84 6.46 5.16
CA GLU A 39 -2.48 7.16 4.03
C GLU A 39 -1.74 6.89 2.71
N PHE A 40 -0.41 6.96 2.68
CA PHE A 40 0.37 6.65 1.47
C PHE A 40 0.20 5.20 1.01
N ARG A 41 0.11 4.26 1.95
CA ARG A 41 -0.17 2.84 1.64
C ARG A 41 -1.57 2.63 1.10
N GLN A 42 -2.58 3.27 1.69
CA GLN A 42 -3.95 3.24 1.17
C GLN A 42 -4.01 3.84 -0.24
N SER A 43 -3.35 4.98 -0.46
CA SER A 43 -3.23 5.57 -1.80
C SER A 43 -2.57 4.62 -2.79
N TRP A 44 -1.52 3.90 -2.39
CA TRP A 44 -0.87 2.90 -3.24
C TRP A 44 -1.83 1.74 -3.57
N ILE A 45 -2.57 1.23 -2.59
CA ILE A 45 -3.59 0.17 -2.75
C ILE A 45 -4.68 0.61 -3.73
N ASP A 46 -5.22 1.81 -3.55
CA ASP A 46 -6.32 2.32 -4.37
C ASP A 46 -5.86 2.60 -5.80
N SER A 47 -4.66 3.14 -5.99
CA SER A 47 -4.06 3.30 -7.31
C SER A 47 -3.85 1.95 -8.01
N LEU A 48 -3.28 0.95 -7.32
CA LEU A 48 -3.09 -0.37 -7.92
C LEU A 48 -4.43 -1.02 -8.30
N ARG A 49 -5.46 -0.89 -7.45
CA ARG A 49 -6.82 -1.39 -7.75
C ARG A 49 -7.38 -0.74 -9.02
N GLN A 50 -7.22 0.57 -9.16
CA GLN A 50 -7.69 1.31 -10.32
C GLN A 50 -6.95 0.87 -11.60
N GLU A 51 -5.61 0.83 -11.55
CA GLU A 51 -4.78 0.44 -12.71
C GLU A 51 -5.09 -0.99 -13.16
N VAL A 52 -5.20 -1.94 -12.24
CA VAL A 52 -5.54 -3.33 -12.55
C VAL A 52 -6.95 -3.43 -13.14
N SER A 53 -7.92 -2.67 -12.62
CA SER A 53 -9.28 -2.65 -13.18
C SER A 53 -9.30 -2.12 -14.62
N GLU A 54 -8.60 -1.03 -14.88
CA GLU A 54 -8.52 -0.44 -16.22
C GLU A 54 -7.75 -1.31 -17.21
N PHE A 55 -6.65 -1.93 -16.77
CA PHE A 55 -5.87 -2.89 -17.55
C PHE A 55 -6.72 -4.10 -17.91
N SER A 56 -7.34 -4.74 -16.92
CA SER A 56 -8.21 -5.91 -17.12
C SER A 56 -9.39 -5.59 -18.05
N GLY A 57 -10.03 -4.44 -17.87
CA GLY A 57 -11.12 -3.99 -18.74
C GLY A 57 -10.67 -3.76 -20.18
N SER A 58 -9.49 -3.16 -20.38
CA SER A 58 -8.94 -2.91 -21.71
C SER A 58 -8.55 -4.21 -22.41
N LEU A 59 -7.98 -5.16 -21.68
CA LEU A 59 -7.66 -6.51 -22.13
C LEU A 59 -8.91 -7.30 -22.56
N LEU A 60 -9.93 -7.36 -21.70
CA LEU A 60 -11.20 -8.04 -22.00
C LEU A 60 -11.91 -7.42 -23.21
N SER A 61 -11.87 -6.08 -23.30
CA SER A 61 -12.40 -5.35 -24.45
C SER A 61 -11.65 -5.70 -25.74
N LEU A 62 -10.32 -5.75 -25.72
CA LEU A 62 -9.51 -6.15 -26.88
C LEU A 62 -9.82 -7.59 -27.30
N ASN A 63 -9.87 -8.51 -26.33
CA ASN A 63 -10.20 -9.91 -26.57
C ASN A 63 -11.60 -10.07 -27.20
N THR A 64 -12.61 -9.37 -26.69
CA THR A 64 -13.96 -9.38 -27.25
C THR A 64 -13.99 -8.84 -28.68
N SER A 65 -13.26 -7.75 -28.94
CA SER A 65 -13.12 -7.20 -30.30
C SER A 65 -12.46 -8.19 -31.26
N TRP A 66 -11.42 -8.89 -30.80
CA TRP A 66 -10.74 -9.91 -31.59
C TRP A 66 -11.68 -11.06 -31.95
N LEU A 67 -12.42 -11.61 -30.99
CA LEU A 67 -13.38 -12.70 -31.23
C LEU A 67 -14.43 -12.33 -32.30
N TYR A 68 -14.98 -11.11 -32.21
CA TYR A 68 -15.93 -10.62 -33.22
C TYR A 68 -15.26 -10.40 -34.58
N PHE A 69 -14.08 -9.79 -34.60
CA PHE A 69 -13.35 -9.50 -35.83
C PHE A 69 -12.95 -10.78 -36.56
N SER A 70 -12.36 -11.76 -35.87
CA SER A 70 -11.94 -13.04 -36.46
C SER A 70 -13.10 -13.92 -36.89
N ALA A 71 -14.30 -13.75 -36.31
CA ALA A 71 -15.50 -14.47 -36.74
C ALA A 71 -16.12 -13.88 -38.02
N THR A 72 -15.86 -12.59 -38.29
CA THR A 72 -16.45 -11.85 -39.43
C THR A 72 -15.47 -11.61 -40.57
N HIS A 73 -14.17 -11.73 -40.32
CA HIS A 73 -13.09 -11.52 -41.28
C HIS A 73 -12.23 -12.79 -41.37
N GLY A 74 -11.92 -13.23 -42.59
CA GLY A 74 -11.08 -14.40 -42.86
C GLY A 74 -9.91 -14.05 -43.79
N GLY A 75 -8.86 -14.88 -43.82
CA GLY A 75 -7.67 -14.68 -44.65
C GLY A 75 -6.37 -14.69 -43.86
N GLU A 76 -5.24 -14.73 -44.57
CA GLU A 76 -3.90 -14.86 -44.00
C GLU A 76 -3.48 -13.60 -43.20
N ASP A 77 -4.08 -12.43 -43.49
CA ASP A 77 -3.69 -11.13 -42.92
C ASP A 77 -4.64 -10.59 -41.83
N VAL A 78 -5.65 -11.36 -41.41
CA VAL A 78 -6.70 -10.92 -40.45
C VAL A 78 -6.09 -10.41 -39.13
N GLY A 79 -5.03 -11.05 -38.64
CA GLY A 79 -4.34 -10.63 -37.42
C GLY A 79 -3.68 -9.26 -37.56
N ASN A 80 -2.96 -9.02 -38.66
CA ASN A 80 -2.27 -7.74 -38.88
C ASN A 80 -3.27 -6.60 -39.10
N GLU A 81 -4.36 -6.86 -39.81
CA GLU A 81 -5.42 -5.86 -40.00
C GLU A 81 -6.10 -5.51 -38.67
N PHE A 82 -6.39 -6.50 -37.83
CA PHE A 82 -6.91 -6.25 -36.48
C PHE A 82 -5.95 -5.40 -35.66
N VAL A 83 -4.65 -5.74 -35.65
CA VAL A 83 -3.64 -4.96 -34.92
C VAL A 83 -3.58 -3.53 -35.46
N ARG A 84 -3.55 -3.35 -36.79
CA ARG A 84 -3.52 -2.02 -37.44
C ARG A 84 -4.71 -1.16 -37.03
N GLN A 85 -5.91 -1.74 -36.94
CA GLN A 85 -7.12 -1.04 -36.52
C GLN A 85 -7.18 -0.74 -35.01
N ASN A 86 -6.35 -1.41 -34.20
CA ASN A 86 -6.40 -1.33 -32.74
C ASN A 86 -5.09 -0.84 -32.09
N VAL A 87 -4.15 -0.29 -32.86
CA VAL A 87 -2.85 0.19 -32.37
C VAL A 87 -2.98 1.10 -31.15
N GLU A 88 -3.91 2.06 -31.16
CA GLU A 88 -4.13 2.98 -30.03
C GLU A 88 -4.57 2.25 -28.76
N ARG A 89 -5.44 1.23 -28.88
CA ARG A 89 -5.92 0.43 -27.76
C ARG A 89 -4.80 -0.45 -27.20
N ILE A 90 -3.98 -1.02 -28.07
CA ILE A 90 -2.81 -1.81 -27.68
C ILE A 90 -1.79 -0.92 -26.94
N ASN A 91 -1.48 0.26 -27.46
CA ASN A 91 -0.60 1.23 -26.79
C ASN A 91 -1.14 1.64 -25.42
N LYS A 92 -2.46 1.78 -25.27
CA LYS A 92 -3.09 2.05 -23.97
C LYS A 92 -2.89 0.90 -22.99
N ILE A 93 -3.08 -0.34 -23.44
CA ILE A 93 -2.83 -1.55 -22.63
C ILE A 93 -1.38 -1.61 -22.18
N GLU A 94 -0.42 -1.34 -23.07
CA GLU A 94 1.01 -1.29 -22.74
C GLU A 94 1.34 -0.22 -21.69
N SER A 95 0.73 0.96 -21.81
CA SER A 95 0.88 2.03 -20.83
C SER A 95 0.34 1.62 -19.46
N GLN A 96 -0.84 1.02 -19.41
CA GLN A 96 -1.45 0.51 -18.18
C GLN A 96 -0.60 -0.59 -17.53
N ARG A 97 -0.13 -1.56 -18.34
CA ARG A 97 0.79 -2.60 -17.91
C ARG A 97 2.06 -2.01 -17.30
N THR A 98 2.68 -1.07 -17.99
CA THR A 98 3.90 -0.40 -17.54
C THR A 98 3.67 0.34 -16.22
N SER A 99 2.52 1.02 -16.07
CA SER A 99 2.16 1.70 -14.82
C SER A 99 2.07 0.71 -13.65
N ILE A 100 1.39 -0.42 -13.85
CA ILE A 100 1.32 -1.49 -12.86
C ILE A 100 2.73 -1.99 -12.53
N PHE A 101 3.52 -2.34 -13.54
CA PHE A 101 4.87 -2.87 -13.36
C PHE A 101 5.77 -1.94 -12.53
N LEU A 102 5.77 -0.64 -12.82
CA LEU A 102 6.56 0.36 -12.09
C LEU A 102 6.12 0.53 -10.62
N ARG A 103 4.88 0.18 -10.30
CA ARG A 103 4.34 0.24 -8.94
C ARG A 103 4.74 -0.97 -8.08
N LEU A 104 5.10 -2.09 -8.72
CA LEU A 104 5.44 -3.33 -8.04
C LEU A 104 6.91 -3.33 -7.61
N ASN A 105 7.18 -3.99 -6.48
CA ASN A 105 8.53 -4.23 -6.00
C ASN A 105 9.03 -5.58 -6.56
N PRO A 106 10.13 -5.62 -7.33
CA PRO A 106 10.67 -6.85 -7.90
C PRO A 106 11.01 -7.94 -6.89
N ASN A 107 11.31 -7.57 -5.64
CA ASN A 107 11.67 -8.53 -4.59
C ASN A 107 10.46 -9.03 -3.79
N GLU A 108 9.34 -8.31 -3.79
CA GLU A 108 8.14 -8.68 -3.03
C GLU A 108 7.03 -9.26 -3.91
N HIS A 109 6.97 -8.89 -5.19
CA HIS A 109 5.85 -9.19 -6.10
C HIS A 109 6.27 -10.03 -7.31
N THR A 110 7.21 -10.96 -7.13
CA THR A 110 7.76 -11.78 -8.23
C THR A 110 6.70 -12.55 -9.00
N GLU A 111 5.74 -13.17 -8.30
CA GLU A 111 4.65 -13.94 -8.91
C GLU A 111 3.75 -13.03 -9.78
N LEU A 112 3.37 -11.87 -9.24
CA LEU A 112 2.49 -10.93 -9.93
C LEU A 112 3.16 -10.32 -11.16
N ILE A 113 4.48 -10.07 -11.09
CA ILE A 113 5.28 -9.65 -12.23
C ILE A 113 5.31 -10.75 -13.30
N SER A 114 5.55 -12.00 -12.92
CA SER A 114 5.55 -13.13 -13.86
C SER A 114 4.21 -13.26 -14.59
N GLN A 115 3.10 -13.17 -13.86
CA GLN A 115 1.75 -13.24 -14.44
C GLN A 115 1.45 -12.07 -15.37
N LEU A 116 1.95 -10.86 -15.05
CA LEU A 116 1.82 -9.68 -15.89
C LEU A 116 2.61 -9.81 -17.21
N GLU A 117 3.77 -10.47 -17.18
CA GLU A 117 4.54 -10.83 -18.38
C GLU A 117 3.88 -11.95 -19.19
N ASP A 118 3.25 -12.93 -18.53
CA ASP A 118 2.47 -13.97 -19.21
C ASP A 118 1.29 -13.36 -19.97
N LEU A 119 0.56 -12.44 -19.35
CA LEU A 119 -0.52 -11.71 -20.02
C LEU A 119 -0.02 -10.92 -21.23
N GLU A 120 1.12 -10.23 -21.13
CA GLU A 120 1.77 -9.55 -22.26
C GLU A 120 2.00 -10.50 -23.43
N ARG A 121 2.63 -11.65 -23.18
CA ARG A 121 2.86 -12.66 -24.22
C ARG A 121 1.57 -13.12 -24.89
N MET A 122 0.46 -13.18 -24.14
CA MET A 122 -0.83 -13.64 -24.66
C MET A 122 -1.53 -12.62 -25.57
N TYR A 123 -1.48 -11.31 -25.27
CA TYR A 123 -2.18 -10.32 -26.09
C TYR A 123 -1.31 -9.71 -27.20
N THR A 124 0.01 -9.87 -27.15
CA THR A 124 0.94 -9.42 -28.21
C THR A 124 1.09 -10.43 -29.34
N SER A 125 0.65 -11.68 -29.15
CA SER A 125 0.65 -12.71 -30.18
C SER A 125 -0.76 -12.94 -30.76
N PRO A 126 -0.96 -12.83 -32.08
CA PRO A 126 -2.27 -13.00 -32.73
C PRO A 126 -2.93 -14.36 -32.48
N ASN A 127 -2.12 -15.40 -32.23
CA ASN A 127 -2.59 -16.78 -32.07
C ASN A 127 -3.00 -17.13 -30.63
N SER A 128 -2.63 -16.32 -29.62
CA SER A 128 -2.89 -16.61 -28.21
C SER A 128 -4.14 -15.93 -27.65
N LEU A 129 -4.69 -14.93 -28.34
CA LEU A 129 -5.92 -14.23 -27.98
C LEU A 129 -7.19 -15.11 -28.07
N GLN A 130 -7.14 -16.33 -28.64
CA GLN A 130 -8.34 -17.14 -28.93
C GLN A 130 -8.71 -18.19 -27.89
N SER A 131 -8.05 -18.24 -26.73
CA SER A 131 -8.19 -19.38 -25.82
C SER A 131 -8.93 -19.04 -24.54
N GLY A 132 -9.69 -20.01 -24.01
CA GLY A 132 -10.16 -19.95 -22.61
C GLY A 132 -9.04 -19.72 -21.60
N SER A 133 -7.79 -20.04 -21.98
CA SER A 133 -6.61 -19.80 -21.15
C SER A 133 -6.29 -18.32 -20.91
N PHE A 134 -6.70 -17.39 -21.80
CA PHE A 134 -6.51 -15.96 -21.57
C PHE A 134 -7.37 -15.45 -20.40
N ASN A 135 -8.65 -15.79 -20.40
CA ASN A 135 -9.55 -15.39 -19.31
C ASN A 135 -9.10 -16.01 -17.99
N THR A 136 -8.71 -17.29 -17.99
CA THR A 136 -8.18 -17.96 -16.81
C THR A 136 -6.87 -17.30 -16.31
N ALA A 137 -5.96 -16.92 -17.21
CA ALA A 137 -4.74 -16.21 -16.83
C ALA A 137 -5.04 -14.83 -16.22
N LEU A 138 -6.01 -14.10 -16.79
CA LEU A 138 -6.44 -12.81 -16.25
C LEU A 138 -7.11 -12.96 -14.89
N GLU A 139 -7.95 -13.98 -14.70
CA GLU A 139 -8.56 -14.30 -13.40
C GLU A 139 -7.50 -14.60 -12.35
N HIS A 140 -6.51 -15.45 -12.65
CA HIS A 140 -5.40 -15.73 -11.73
C HIS A 140 -4.56 -14.49 -11.41
N PHE A 141 -4.30 -13.63 -12.40
CA PHE A 141 -3.64 -12.34 -12.17
C PHE A 141 -4.44 -11.47 -11.20
N VAL A 142 -5.76 -11.35 -11.39
CA VAL A 142 -6.63 -10.59 -10.50
C VAL A 142 -6.67 -11.20 -9.09
N GLU A 143 -6.70 -12.51 -8.96
CA GLU A 143 -6.62 -13.21 -7.67
C GLU A 143 -5.30 -12.91 -6.93
N GLU A 144 -4.17 -12.91 -7.64
CA GLU A 144 -2.87 -12.60 -7.05
C GLU A 144 -2.80 -11.14 -6.61
N VAL A 145 -3.33 -10.21 -7.41
CA VAL A 145 -3.50 -8.80 -7.00
C VAL A 145 -4.30 -8.73 -5.70
N GLN A 146 -5.42 -9.45 -5.57
CA GLN A 146 -6.23 -9.42 -4.35
C GLN A 146 -5.46 -9.92 -3.11
N LYS A 147 -4.60 -10.93 -3.25
CA LYS A 147 -3.75 -11.41 -2.15
C LYS A 147 -2.76 -10.33 -1.70
N GLU A 148 -2.08 -9.67 -2.64
CA GLU A 148 -1.14 -8.60 -2.33
C GLU A 148 -1.84 -7.37 -1.73
N LEU A 149 -3.01 -7.00 -2.25
CA LEU A 149 -3.82 -5.93 -1.67
C LEU A 149 -4.25 -6.26 -0.22
N LYS A 150 -4.61 -7.51 0.07
CA LYS A 150 -4.97 -7.94 1.43
C LYS A 150 -3.76 -7.87 2.36
N LYS A 151 -2.59 -8.30 1.91
CA LYS A 151 -1.32 -8.23 2.65
C LYS A 151 -0.95 -6.78 3.00
N GLU A 152 -1.07 -5.86 2.05
CA GLU A 152 -0.85 -4.44 2.33
C GLU A 152 -1.93 -3.85 3.25
N TRP A 153 -3.19 -4.25 3.11
CA TRP A 153 -4.26 -3.82 4.03
C TRP A 153 -4.00 -4.25 5.47
N GLU A 154 -3.47 -5.46 5.67
CA GLU A 154 -3.04 -5.92 6.99
C GLU A 154 -1.86 -5.10 7.54
N ARG A 155 -0.91 -4.72 6.69
CA ARG A 155 0.19 -3.80 7.06
C ARG A 155 -0.37 -2.44 7.51
N VAL A 156 -1.32 -1.86 6.77
CA VAL A 156 -2.02 -0.61 7.12
C VAL A 156 -2.71 -0.69 8.48
N LYS A 157 -3.50 -1.74 8.73
CA LYS A 157 -4.19 -1.92 10.02
C LYS A 157 -3.22 -2.11 11.18
N SER A 158 -2.10 -2.79 10.93
CA SER A 158 -1.13 -3.09 11.98
C SER A 158 -0.22 -1.91 12.35
N GLY A 159 -0.11 -0.91 11.47
CA GLY A 159 0.84 0.19 11.59
C GLY A 159 2.30 -0.25 11.41
N GLU A 160 3.24 0.70 11.43
CA GLU A 160 4.66 0.36 11.30
C GLU A 160 5.19 -0.39 12.53
N LYS A 161 6.18 -1.27 12.32
CA LYS A 161 6.87 -1.94 13.44
C LYS A 161 7.41 -0.94 14.46
N SER A 162 8.07 0.13 14.00
CA SER A 162 8.55 1.23 14.83
C SER A 162 7.42 1.89 15.62
N PHE A 163 6.28 2.17 14.99
CA PHE A 163 5.13 2.75 15.69
C PHE A 163 4.64 1.84 16.81
N ARG A 164 4.50 0.54 16.57
CA ARG A 164 4.08 -0.44 17.59
C ARG A 164 5.04 -0.49 18.77
N TYR A 165 6.34 -0.50 18.53
CA TYR A 165 7.34 -0.51 19.62
C TYR A 165 7.31 0.79 20.41
N THR A 166 7.31 1.93 19.72
CA THR A 166 7.28 3.25 20.37
C THR A 166 6.01 3.43 21.19
N ARG A 167 4.85 3.03 20.66
CA ARG A 167 3.57 3.05 21.40
C ARG A 167 3.66 2.22 22.68
N ASN A 168 4.14 1.00 22.61
CA ASN A 168 4.23 0.11 23.78
C ASN A 168 5.24 0.66 24.81
N PHE A 169 6.36 1.22 24.36
CA PHE A 169 7.35 1.86 25.22
C PHE A 169 6.79 3.10 25.93
N LEU A 170 6.06 3.95 25.22
CA LEU A 170 5.42 5.14 25.78
C LEU A 170 4.36 4.76 26.83
N LEU A 171 3.54 3.74 26.55
CA LEU A 171 2.57 3.21 27.51
C LEU A 171 3.25 2.65 28.77
N ALA A 172 4.32 1.85 28.60
CA ALA A 172 5.07 1.31 29.73
C ALA A 172 5.72 2.42 30.58
N SER A 173 6.30 3.43 29.93
CA SER A 173 6.91 4.58 30.60
C SER A 173 5.89 5.40 31.38
N PHE A 174 4.69 5.59 30.83
CA PHE A 174 3.60 6.29 31.51
C PHE A 174 3.10 5.53 32.74
N ILE A 175 2.89 4.21 32.63
CA ILE A 175 2.50 3.35 33.76
C ILE A 175 3.58 3.38 34.85
N PHE A 176 4.85 3.25 34.46
CA PHE A 176 5.97 3.29 35.40
C PHE A 176 6.05 4.62 36.15
N ALA A 177 5.92 5.76 35.44
CA ALA A 177 5.91 7.08 36.06
C ALA A 177 4.74 7.24 37.04
N GLY A 178 3.55 6.75 36.69
CA GLY A 178 2.38 6.75 37.57
C GLY A 178 2.61 5.93 38.85
N LEU A 179 3.15 4.71 38.73
CA LEU A 179 3.47 3.85 39.87
C LEU A 179 4.55 4.46 40.77
N ALA A 180 5.60 5.02 40.18
CA ALA A 180 6.66 5.72 40.91
C ALA A 180 6.12 6.93 41.67
N GLY A 181 5.24 7.71 41.04
CA GLY A 181 4.55 8.84 41.69
C GLY A 181 3.72 8.39 42.90
N ILE A 182 2.92 7.32 42.76
CA ILE A 182 2.13 6.76 43.86
C ILE A 182 3.04 6.28 45.00
N TYR A 183 4.15 5.63 44.67
CA TYR A 183 5.12 5.15 45.66
C TYR A 183 5.76 6.30 46.45
N LEU A 184 6.19 7.37 45.77
CA LEU A 184 6.75 8.56 46.40
C LEU A 184 5.74 9.27 47.31
N ILE A 185 4.49 9.40 46.85
CA ILE A 185 3.40 9.96 47.67
C ILE A 185 3.23 9.12 48.95
N LYS A 186 3.15 7.79 48.83
CA LYS A 186 3.05 6.91 50.01
C LYS A 186 4.21 7.11 50.99
N GLN A 187 5.43 7.29 50.51
CA GLN A 187 6.60 7.49 51.36
C GLN A 187 6.62 8.86 52.06
N LEU A 188 5.97 9.87 51.48
CA LEU A 188 5.86 11.21 52.07
C LEU A 188 4.77 11.32 53.15
N TYR A 189 3.72 10.47 53.08
CA TYR A 189 2.58 10.47 54.01
C TYR A 189 2.60 9.32 55.04
N ALA A 190 3.64 8.47 55.01
CA ALA A 190 3.91 7.43 56.00
C ALA A 190 5.00 7.89 56.98
#